data_AF-S4PEX6-F1
#
_entry.id   AF-S4PEX6-F1
#
_cell.length_a   1.000
_cell.length_b   1.000
_cell.length_c   1.000
_cell.angle_alpha   90.00
_cell.angle_beta   90.00
_cell.angle_gamma   90.00
#
_symmetry.space_group_name_H-M   'P 1'
#
loop_
_entity.id
_entity.type
_entity.pdbx_description
1 polymer ?
#
loop_
_entity_poly.entity_id
_entity_poly.type
_entity_poly.pdbx_seq_one_letter_code
_entity_poly.pdbx_strand_id
1 'polypeptide(L)'
;MILEKIELTPKPYHVFGRLPNCEVIMAHPTISRYHAVIQYKSSENSEQPSGWYLYDLGSTHGTFLNRQRIKDRHYVRVRVGHQIRFGASSRIYILLGPDFDAEGESSLSVTEIKKRAAEMVLERERMLSEAAAQGDNELGVEERREREKKLRIVDIKEREKARLK
;
A
#
# COMPACT_ATOMS: atom_id res chain seq x y z
N MET A 1 15.76 20.75 17.93
CA MET A 1 15.54 22.19 17.70
C MET A 1 14.51 22.32 16.59
N ILE A 2 13.43 23.07 16.82
CA ILE A 2 12.45 23.37 15.76
C ILE A 2 13.10 24.39 14.82
N LEU A 3 13.11 24.10 13.53
CA LEU A 3 13.75 24.96 12.53
C LEU A 3 12.79 26.00 11.97
N GLU A 4 11.53 25.60 11.73
CA GLU A 4 10.55 26.41 11.01
C GLU A 4 9.13 25.95 11.38
N LYS A 5 8.16 26.87 11.33
CA LYS A 5 6.74 26.60 11.50
C LYS A 5 6.01 27.05 10.24
N ILE A 6 5.25 26.14 9.64
CA ILE A 6 4.47 26.38 8.42
C ILE A 6 3.00 26.41 8.80
N GLU A 7 2.31 27.50 8.50
CA GLU A 7 0.87 27.63 8.78
C GLU A 7 0.05 26.98 7.66
N LEU A 8 -0.73 25.96 8.01
CA LEU A 8 -1.50 25.19 7.04
C LEU A 8 -2.91 25.75 6.79
N THR A 9 -3.46 26.55 7.72
CA THR A 9 -4.83 27.07 7.69
C THR A 9 -5.20 28.02 6.54
N PRO A 10 -4.31 28.87 5.97
CA PRO A 10 -4.75 29.86 4.99
C PRO A 10 -5.10 29.24 3.62
N LYS A 11 -4.74 27.97 3.39
CA LYS A 11 -4.98 27.29 2.12
C LYS A 11 -5.48 25.87 2.34
N PRO A 12 -6.33 25.36 1.44
CA PRO A 12 -6.83 24.00 1.56
C PRO A 12 -5.72 22.96 1.30
N TYR A 13 -4.65 23.31 0.58
CA TYR A 13 -3.52 22.42 0.35
C TYR A 13 -2.19 23.15 0.38
N HIS A 14 -1.13 22.37 0.62
CA HIS A 14 0.26 22.82 0.50
C HIS A 14 1.12 21.82 -0.27
N VAL A 15 1.93 22.31 -1.20
CA VAL A 15 2.82 21.51 -2.05
C VAL A 15 4.25 21.53 -1.51
N PHE A 16 4.82 20.34 -1.35
CA PHE A 16 6.21 20.12 -0.93
C PHE A 16 7.05 19.69 -2.13
N GLY A 17 8.23 20.28 -2.27
CA GLY A 17 9.14 19.91 -3.35
C GLY A 17 10.39 20.76 -3.41
N ARG A 18 11.20 20.53 -4.43
CA ARG A 18 12.48 21.22 -4.63
C ARG A 18 12.37 22.47 -5.51
N LEU A 19 11.29 22.61 -6.27
CA LEU A 19 11.10 23.78 -7.11
C LEU A 19 10.58 24.98 -6.30
N PRO A 20 10.93 26.22 -6.71
CA PRO A 20 10.47 27.44 -6.05
C PRO A 20 8.95 27.66 -6.16
N ASN A 21 8.27 26.95 -7.07
CA ASN A 21 6.81 27.00 -7.21
C ASN A 21 6.08 26.19 -6.11
N CYS A 22 6.79 25.44 -5.28
CA CYS A 22 6.22 24.76 -4.12
C CYS A 22 6.06 25.75 -2.96
N GLU A 23 5.02 25.59 -2.14
CA GLU A 23 4.87 26.39 -0.93
C GLU A 23 5.93 26.05 0.11
N VAL A 24 6.32 24.78 0.19
CA VAL A 24 7.38 24.32 1.07
C VAL A 24 8.55 23.84 0.22
N ILE A 25 9.54 24.71 0.08
CA ILE A 25 10.74 24.46 -0.72
C ILE A 25 11.76 23.67 0.12
N MET A 26 12.21 22.55 -0.41
CA MET A 26 13.20 21.67 0.23
C MET A 26 14.40 21.43 -0.68
N ALA A 27 15.60 21.70 -0.18
CA ALA A 27 16.83 21.65 -0.97
C ALA A 27 17.48 20.25 -1.09
N HIS A 28 16.88 19.20 -0.51
CA HIS A 28 17.53 17.89 -0.46
C HIS A 28 17.47 17.17 -1.84
N PRO A 29 18.57 16.57 -2.32
CA PRO A 29 18.64 16.00 -3.68
C PRO A 29 17.69 14.83 -3.91
N THR A 30 17.36 14.06 -2.88
CA THR A 30 16.41 12.93 -2.97
C THR A 30 14.94 13.36 -2.99
N ILE A 31 14.68 14.67 -2.94
CA ILE A 31 13.33 15.22 -3.02
C ILE A 31 13.04 15.63 -4.46
N SER A 32 11.97 15.05 -5.01
CA SER A 32 11.40 15.42 -6.30
C SER A 32 11.04 16.90 -6.40
N ARG A 33 11.03 17.41 -7.64
CA ARG A 33 10.63 18.78 -7.99
C ARG A 33 9.27 19.15 -7.40
N TYR A 34 8.28 18.30 -7.61
CA TYR A 34 7.02 18.22 -6.86
C TYR A 34 7.02 16.85 -6.20
N HIS A 35 6.99 16.81 -4.87
CA HIS A 35 7.18 15.58 -4.11
C HIS A 35 5.86 15.07 -3.56
N ALA A 36 5.17 15.89 -2.78
CA ALA A 36 3.92 15.53 -2.15
C ALA A 36 3.05 16.76 -1.92
N VAL A 37 1.77 16.52 -1.69
CA VAL A 37 0.79 17.54 -1.34
C VAL A 37 0.13 17.13 -0.03
N ILE A 38 0.02 18.07 0.90
CA ILE A 38 -0.87 17.91 2.04
C ILE A 38 -2.17 18.67 1.74
N GLN A 39 -3.31 18.02 1.86
CA GLN A 39 -4.62 18.56 1.49
C GLN A 39 -5.58 18.35 2.65
N TYR A 40 -6.28 19.41 3.04
CA TYR A 40 -7.38 19.33 3.98
C TYR A 40 -8.64 18.93 3.24
N LYS A 41 -9.37 17.97 3.80
CA LYS A 41 -10.67 17.53 3.31
C LYS A 41 -11.73 17.86 4.34
N SER A 42 -12.73 18.66 3.96
CA SER A 42 -13.96 18.84 4.74
C SER A 42 -14.88 17.63 4.51
N SER A 43 -15.36 17.01 5.59
CA SER A 43 -16.26 15.86 5.51
C SER A 43 -17.71 16.34 5.58
N GLU A 44 -18.22 16.82 4.45
CA GLU A 44 -19.65 17.12 4.34
C GLU A 44 -20.43 15.95 3.71
N ASN A 45 -19.78 15.07 2.92
CA ASN A 45 -20.47 14.03 2.15
C ASN A 45 -19.60 12.78 1.81
N SER A 46 -18.54 12.48 2.56
CA SER A 46 -17.65 11.35 2.23
C SER A 46 -17.51 10.33 3.34
N GLU A 47 -17.40 9.05 2.99
CA GLU A 47 -17.12 7.94 3.93
C GLU A 47 -15.83 8.12 4.74
N GLN A 48 -14.92 8.97 4.25
CA GLN A 48 -13.65 9.25 4.92
C GLN A 48 -13.74 10.47 5.85
N PRO A 49 -13.10 10.42 7.03
CA PRO A 49 -13.18 11.48 8.04
C PRO A 49 -12.59 12.80 7.55
N SER A 50 -13.08 13.92 8.08
CA SER A 50 -12.47 15.23 7.82
C SER A 50 -11.05 15.29 8.34
N GLY A 51 -10.20 16.10 7.69
CA GLY A 51 -8.87 16.42 8.19
C GLY A 51 -7.79 16.43 7.11
N TRP A 52 -6.53 16.36 7.54
CA TRP A 52 -5.38 16.42 6.65
C TRP A 52 -5.03 15.08 6.04
N TYR A 53 -4.80 15.09 4.73
CA TYR A 53 -4.35 13.94 3.96
C TYR A 53 -3.06 14.28 3.24
N LEU A 54 -2.14 13.32 3.22
CA LEU A 54 -0.89 13.39 2.48
C LEU A 54 -1.02 12.58 1.20
N TYR A 55 -0.57 13.16 0.09
CA TYR A 55 -0.59 12.57 -1.23
C TYR A 55 0.79 12.68 -1.85
N ASP A 56 1.48 11.55 -2.03
CA ASP A 56 2.76 11.52 -2.72
C ASP A 56 2.53 11.52 -4.24
N LEU A 57 3.18 12.43 -4.96
CA LEU A 57 3.03 12.65 -6.41
C LEU A 57 3.80 11.63 -7.27
N GLY A 58 4.27 10.54 -6.67
CA GLY A 58 5.14 9.56 -7.34
C GLY A 58 6.61 9.93 -7.17
N SER A 59 7.00 10.35 -5.98
CA SER A 59 8.37 10.70 -5.66
C SER A 59 9.31 9.49 -5.77
N THR A 60 10.52 9.71 -6.27
CA THR A 60 11.50 8.63 -6.51
C THR A 60 11.89 7.89 -5.23
N HIS A 61 12.13 8.65 -4.15
CA HIS A 61 12.56 8.10 -2.87
C HIS A 61 11.40 7.85 -1.90
N GLY A 62 10.17 8.20 -2.29
CA GLY A 62 8.98 8.03 -1.48
C GLY A 62 8.83 9.07 -0.36
N THR A 63 7.60 9.14 0.13
CA THR A 63 7.23 9.85 1.35
C THR A 63 7.04 8.86 2.50
N PHE A 64 7.39 9.27 3.72
CA PHE A 64 7.29 8.45 4.93
C PHE A 64 6.41 9.13 5.98
N LEU A 65 5.47 8.38 6.53
CA LEU A 65 4.61 8.77 7.65
C LEU A 65 4.90 7.83 8.82
N ASN A 66 5.26 8.36 9.99
CA ASN A 66 5.63 7.57 11.18
C ASN A 66 6.66 6.46 10.88
N ARG A 67 7.69 6.80 10.09
CA ARG A 67 8.77 5.90 9.62
C ARG A 67 8.33 4.82 8.62
N GLN A 68 7.05 4.73 8.27
CA GLN A 68 6.54 3.83 7.24
C GLN A 68 6.40 4.55 5.90
N ARG A 69 6.81 3.92 4.80
CA ARG A 69 6.65 4.49 3.47
C ARG A 69 5.18 4.43 3.07
N ILE A 70 4.61 5.58 2.67
CA ILE A 70 3.24 5.61 2.16
C ILE A 70 3.19 5.18 0.69
N LYS A 71 2.02 4.70 0.26
CA LYS A 71 1.78 4.38 -1.16
C LYS A 71 1.70 5.68 -1.96
N ASP A 72 2.37 5.72 -3.11
CA ASP A 72 2.30 6.85 -4.00
C ASP A 72 0.91 6.96 -4.65
N ARG A 73 0.53 8.18 -5.06
CA ARG A 73 -0.75 8.48 -5.71
C ARG A 73 -2.00 8.06 -4.90
N HIS A 74 -1.87 7.90 -3.59
CA HIS A 74 -2.95 7.55 -2.68
C HIS A 74 -3.02 8.57 -1.55
N TYR A 75 -4.24 8.98 -1.19
CA TYR A 75 -4.47 9.85 -0.04
C TYR A 75 -4.33 9.05 1.26
N VAL A 76 -3.37 9.44 2.10
CA VAL A 76 -3.14 8.85 3.41
C VAL A 76 -3.48 9.85 4.50
N ARG A 77 -4.32 9.46 5.46
CA ARG A 77 -4.72 10.34 6.56
C ARG A 77 -3.52 10.65 7.46
N VAL A 78 -3.32 11.92 7.80
CA VAL A 78 -2.30 12.41 8.72
C VAL A 78 -2.97 13.05 9.92
N ARG A 79 -2.70 12.55 11.12
CA ARG A 79 -3.27 13.07 12.38
C ARG A 79 -2.26 13.93 13.13
N VAL A 80 -2.75 14.68 14.11
CA VAL A 80 -1.89 15.51 14.97
C VAL A 80 -0.86 14.62 15.68
N GLY A 81 0.38 15.07 15.73
CA GLY A 81 1.53 14.34 16.29
C GLY A 81 2.23 13.40 15.29
N HIS A 82 1.66 13.14 14.12
CA HIS A 82 2.31 12.31 13.10
C HIS A 82 3.58 12.97 12.55
N GLN A 83 4.59 12.13 12.32
CA GLN A 83 5.88 12.53 11.78
C GLN A 83 5.94 12.25 10.28
N ILE A 84 6.17 13.28 9.48
CA ILE A 84 6.32 13.19 8.03
C ILE A 84 7.78 13.43 7.65
N ARG A 85 8.30 12.58 6.76
CA ARG A 85 9.64 12.72 6.18
C ARG A 85 9.57 12.50 4.67
N PHE A 86 10.23 13.38 3.92
CA PHE A 86 10.26 13.32 2.45
C PHE A 86 11.61 12.82 1.96
N GLY A 87 11.60 11.77 1.13
CA GLY A 87 12.79 11.09 0.65
C GLY A 87 13.76 10.71 1.78
N ALA A 88 15.04 10.98 1.54
CA ALA A 88 16.12 10.76 2.51
C ALA A 88 16.52 12.03 3.28
N SER A 89 15.63 13.03 3.37
CA SER A 89 15.91 14.25 4.13
C SER A 89 16.11 13.97 5.62
N SER A 90 16.99 14.72 6.26
CA SER A 90 17.14 14.75 7.72
C SER A 90 16.03 15.53 8.42
N ARG A 91 15.26 16.36 7.69
CA ARG A 91 14.14 17.13 8.26
C ARG A 91 12.93 16.23 8.49
N ILE A 92 12.36 16.37 9.68
CA ILE A 92 11.12 15.72 10.08
C ILE A 92 10.09 16.82 10.34
N TYR A 93 8.91 16.67 9.74
CA TYR A 93 7.77 17.55 9.97
C TYR A 93 6.82 16.87 10.93
N ILE A 94 6.24 17.64 11.85
CA ILE A 94 5.24 17.14 12.79
C ILE A 94 3.97 17.94 12.55
N LEU A 95 2.86 17.25 12.32
CA LEU A 95 1.57 17.93 12.22
C LEU A 95 1.14 18.38 13.61
N LEU A 96 0.97 19.68 13.78
CA LEU A 96 0.47 20.28 15.02
C LEU A 96 -0.98 20.72 14.80
N GLY A 97 -1.80 20.54 15.82
CA GLY A 97 -3.22 20.87 15.76
C GLY A 97 -3.89 20.62 17.11
N PRO A 98 -5.22 20.81 17.17
CA PRO A 98 -6.00 20.59 18.38
C PRO A 98 -6.08 19.09 18.75
N ASP A 99 -6.22 18.81 20.05
CA ASP A 99 -6.15 17.45 20.61
C ASP A 99 -7.22 16.50 20.07
N PHE A 100 -8.36 17.02 19.59
CA PHE A 100 -9.43 16.18 19.03
C PHE A 100 -9.01 15.46 17.74
N ASP A 101 -8.01 15.96 17.01
CA ASP A 101 -7.49 15.33 15.79
C ASP A 101 -6.22 14.50 16.05
N ALA A 102 -5.83 14.35 17.32
CA ALA A 102 -4.78 13.43 17.71
C ALA A 102 -5.26 11.99 17.50
N GLU A 103 -4.37 11.14 17.02
CA GLU A 103 -4.61 9.71 17.07
C GLU A 103 -4.67 9.27 18.53
N GLY A 104 -5.82 8.73 18.96
CA GLY A 104 -5.92 8.13 20.28
C GLY A 104 -4.81 7.10 20.46
N GLU A 105 -4.19 7.06 21.63
CA GLU A 105 -3.20 6.04 21.95
C GLU A 105 -3.83 4.67 21.69
N SER A 106 -3.17 3.86 20.86
CA SER A 106 -3.67 2.51 20.59
C SER A 106 -3.72 1.77 21.93
N SER A 107 -4.89 1.29 22.32
CA SER A 107 -5.08 0.55 23.58
C SER A 107 -4.32 -0.78 23.60
N LEU A 108 -3.73 -1.17 22.46
CA LEU A 108 -2.99 -2.40 22.28
C LEU A 108 -1.51 -2.16 22.58
N SER A 109 -0.97 -2.95 23.50
CA SER A 109 0.45 -2.98 23.80
C SER A 109 1.26 -3.38 22.57
N VAL A 110 2.51 -2.92 22.51
CA VAL A 110 3.47 -3.28 21.44
C VAL A 110 3.60 -4.80 21.27
N THR A 111 3.46 -5.58 22.35
CA THR A 111 3.43 -7.05 22.32
C THR A 111 2.22 -7.59 21.56
N GLU A 112 1.05 -7.01 21.75
CA GLU A 112 -0.20 -7.42 21.09
C GLU A 112 -0.16 -7.07 19.59
N ILE A 113 0.39 -5.91 19.24
CA ILE A 113 0.61 -5.49 17.85
C ILE A 113 1.57 -6.47 17.15
N LYS A 114 2.69 -6.83 17.79
CA LYS A 114 3.66 -7.80 17.23
C LYS A 114 3.07 -9.19 17.03
N LYS A 115 2.30 -9.68 17.99
CA LYS A 115 1.67 -11.00 17.91
C LYS A 115 0.68 -11.07 16.74
N ARG A 116 -0.17 -10.05 16.60
CA ARG A 116 -1.17 -9.96 15.51
C ARG A 116 -0.52 -9.87 14.13
N ALA A 117 0.60 -9.13 14.02
CA ALA A 117 1.37 -9.06 12.78
C ALA A 117 1.97 -10.44 12.40
N ALA A 118 2.52 -11.18 13.38
CA ALA A 118 3.05 -12.53 13.16
C ALA A 118 1.96 -13.53 12.75
N GLU A 119 0.79 -13.49 13.39
CA GLU A 119 -0.37 -14.31 13.05
C GLU A 119 -0.84 -14.06 11.60
N MET A 120 -0.97 -12.79 11.20
CA MET A 120 -1.35 -12.43 9.82
C MET A 120 -0.33 -12.91 8.77
N VAL A 121 0.97 -12.86 9.09
CA VAL A 121 2.02 -13.35 8.17
C VAL A 121 1.89 -14.86 7.98
N LEU A 122 1.77 -15.61 9.08
CA LEU A 122 1.63 -17.06 9.05
C LEU A 122 0.36 -17.47 8.30
N GLU A 123 -0.75 -16.77 8.53
CA GLU A 123 -2.02 -17.03 7.86
C GLU A 123 -1.95 -16.75 6.36
N ARG A 124 -1.26 -15.68 5.96
CA ARG A 124 -1.01 -15.37 4.54
C ARG A 124 -0.13 -16.44 3.87
N GLU A 125 0.94 -16.89 4.54
CA GLU A 125 1.80 -17.96 4.03
C GLU A 125 1.02 -19.27 3.85
N ARG A 126 0.15 -19.60 4.83
CA ARG A 126 -0.72 -20.76 4.76
C ARG A 126 -1.69 -20.67 3.58
N MET A 127 -2.37 -19.53 3.38
CA MET A 127 -3.27 -19.33 2.24
C MET A 127 -2.53 -19.49 0.89
N LEU A 128 -1.31 -18.94 0.77
CA LEU A 128 -0.51 -19.08 -0.45
C LEU A 128 -0.11 -20.54 -0.71
N SER A 129 0.27 -21.28 0.33
CA SER A 129 0.60 -22.70 0.23
C SER A 129 -0.60 -23.56 -0.16
N GLU A 130 -1.78 -23.29 0.40
CA GLU A 130 -3.02 -24.01 0.07
C GLU A 130 -3.45 -23.73 -1.38
N ALA A 131 -3.36 -22.48 -1.84
CA ALA A 131 -3.67 -22.12 -3.23
C ALA A 131 -2.73 -22.78 -4.25
N ALA A 132 -1.43 -22.86 -3.93
CA ALA A 132 -0.45 -23.56 -4.78
C ALA A 132 -0.75 -25.07 -4.87
N ALA A 133 -1.05 -25.72 -3.73
CA ALA A 133 -1.36 -27.14 -3.70
C ALA A 133 -2.66 -27.49 -4.45
N GLN A 134 -3.67 -26.61 -4.43
CA GLN A 134 -4.89 -26.78 -5.22
C GLN A 134 -4.61 -26.70 -6.72
N GLY A 135 -3.80 -25.73 -7.16
CA GLY A 135 -3.43 -25.58 -8.58
C GLY A 135 -2.67 -26.80 -9.13
N ASP A 136 -1.71 -27.34 -8.37
CA ASP A 136 -0.96 -28.54 -8.77
C ASP A 136 -1.87 -29.78 -8.88
N ASN A 137 -2.84 -29.92 -7.97
CA ASN A 137 -3.77 -31.05 -7.98
C ASN A 137 -4.76 -30.96 -9.15
N GLU A 138 -5.27 -29.76 -9.47
CA GLU A 138 -6.15 -29.53 -10.62
C GLU A 138 -5.44 -29.82 -11.95
N LEU A 139 -4.21 -29.34 -12.13
CA LEU A 139 -3.37 -29.64 -13.30
C LEU A 139 -3.13 -31.15 -13.47
N GLY A 140 -2.80 -31.85 -12.37
CA GLY A 140 -2.60 -33.30 -12.39
C GLY A 140 -3.86 -34.09 -12.77
N VAL A 141 -5.04 -33.64 -12.31
CA VAL A 141 -6.33 -34.25 -12.67
C VAL A 141 -6.66 -34.01 -14.15
N GLU A 142 -6.40 -32.81 -14.65
CA GLU A 142 -6.66 -32.45 -16.04
C GLU A 142 -5.75 -33.23 -17.01
N GLU A 143 -4.45 -33.33 -16.72
CA GLU A 143 -3.51 -34.15 -17.50
C GLU A 143 -3.92 -35.63 -17.53
N ARG A 144 -4.36 -36.18 -16.39
CA ARG A 144 -4.82 -37.57 -16.31
C ARG A 144 -6.07 -37.80 -17.16
N ARG A 145 -7.01 -36.86 -17.12
CA ARG A 145 -8.25 -36.88 -17.92
C ARG A 145 -7.96 -36.78 -19.41
N GLU A 146 -6.98 -35.95 -19.82
CA GLU A 146 -6.54 -35.88 -21.22
C GLU A 146 -5.91 -37.18 -21.71
N ARG A 147 -5.03 -37.79 -20.90
CA ARG A 147 -4.41 -39.09 -21.24
C ARG A 147 -5.46 -40.18 -21.42
N GLU A 148 -6.44 -40.25 -20.53
CA GLU A 148 -7.55 -41.22 -20.64
C GLU A 148 -8.41 -41.01 -21.90
N LYS A 149 -8.72 -39.74 -22.24
CA LYS A 149 -9.42 -39.42 -23.49
C LYS A 149 -8.62 -39.85 -24.72
N LYS A 150 -7.31 -39.58 -24.75
CA LYS A 150 -6.42 -40.00 -25.84
C LYS A 150 -6.39 -41.52 -25.97
N LEU A 151 -6.28 -42.25 -24.85
CA LEU A 151 -6.28 -43.72 -24.85
C LEU A 151 -7.58 -44.30 -25.42
N ARG A 152 -8.74 -43.79 -24.99
CA ARG A 152 -10.05 -44.21 -25.52
C ARG A 152 -10.18 -43.98 -27.03
N ILE A 153 -9.66 -42.87 -27.55
CA ILE A 153 -9.70 -42.58 -28.99
C ILE A 153 -8.84 -43.58 -29.77
N VAL A 154 -7.68 -43.97 -29.23
CA VAL A 154 -6.81 -44.98 -29.84
C VAL A 154 -7.52 -46.33 -29.91
N ASP A 155 -8.13 -46.79 -28.81
CA ASP A 155 -8.85 -48.07 -28.76
C ASP A 155 -10.00 -48.13 -29.78
N ILE A 156 -10.76 -47.03 -29.95
CA ILE A 156 -11.85 -46.94 -30.92
C ILE A 156 -11.31 -47.06 -32.35
N LYS A 157 -10.22 -46.33 -32.67
CA LYS A 157 -9.60 -46.37 -34.00
C LYS A 157 -9.01 -47.74 -34.32
N GLU A 158 -8.44 -48.44 -33.36
CA GLU A 158 -7.91 -49.80 -33.55
C GLU A 158 -9.04 -50.81 -33.82
N ARG A 159 -10.16 -50.71 -33.09
CA ARG A 159 -11.35 -51.56 -33.31
C ARG A 159 -11.99 -51.32 -34.67
N GLU A 160 -12.09 -50.07 -35.13
CA GLU A 160 -12.59 -49.76 -36.47
C GLU A 160 -11.65 -50.32 -37.55
N LYS A 161 -10.34 -50.18 -37.38
CA LYS A 161 -9.34 -50.69 -38.33
C LYS A 161 -9.32 -52.22 -38.40
N ALA A 162 -9.58 -52.92 -37.29
CA ALA A 162 -9.71 -54.37 -37.25
C ALA A 162 -11.01 -54.90 -37.89
N ARG A 163 -12.05 -54.05 -38.00
CA ARG A 163 -13.35 -54.41 -38.59
C ARG A 163 -13.39 -54.21 -40.11
N LEU A 164 -12.41 -53.49 -40.67
CA LEU A 164 -12.23 -53.20 -42.11
C LEU A 164 -11.19 -54.12 -42.80
N LYS A 165 -10.66 -55.12 -42.10
CA LYS A 165 -9.82 -56.20 -42.64
C LYS A 165 -10.54 -57.53 -42.51
#